data_AF-A0A2J6X721-F1
#
_entry.id   AF-A0A2J6X721-F1
#
_cell.length_a   1.000
_cell.length_b   1.000
_cell.length_c   1.000
_cell.angle_alpha   90.00
_cell.angle_beta   90.00
_cell.angle_gamma   90.00
#
_symmetry.space_group_name_H-M   'P 1'
#
loop_
_entity.id
_entity.type
_entity.pdbx_description
1 polymer ?
#
loop_
_entity_poly.entity_id
_entity_poly.type
_entity_poly.pdbx_seq_one_letter_code
_entity_poly.pdbx_strand_id
1 'polypeptide(L)'
;KSPPSASYANIIEPVIEKYNNLKNKNPFDPTYHFIIGFLYFFTERYEESIAYFQFVIRSNRNKPLMRLMLSICFERTMLHDFALKQLELGLSEDGIPEVKKELLYRYAVMKKNLGDVISARKALTELLKMGDYKDAKLLLETLPSEGKIIDIRGDER
;
A
#
# COMPACT_ATOMS: atom_id res chain seq x y z
N LYS A 1 7.29 17.85 -7.69
CA LYS A 1 7.32 17.56 -6.24
C LYS A 1 8.72 17.86 -5.78
N SER A 2 8.89 18.76 -4.81
CA SER A 2 10.21 18.97 -4.22
C SER A 2 10.64 17.68 -3.53
N PRO A 3 11.91 17.25 -3.61
CA PRO A 3 12.40 16.15 -2.78
C PRO A 3 12.10 16.43 -1.29
N PRO A 4 12.17 15.42 -0.40
CA PRO A 4 12.17 15.67 1.04
C PRO A 4 13.06 16.88 1.32
N SER A 5 12.57 17.85 2.11
CA SER A 5 13.29 19.11 2.33
C SER A 5 14.76 18.81 2.55
N ALA A 6 15.69 19.53 1.90
CA ALA A 6 17.11 19.19 1.95
C ALA A 6 17.63 18.96 3.39
N SER A 7 16.98 19.62 4.37
CA SER A 7 17.15 19.40 5.81
C SER A 7 16.86 17.96 6.28
N TYR A 8 15.78 17.34 5.82
CA TYR A 8 15.40 15.98 6.21
C TYR A 8 16.32 14.92 5.58
N ALA A 9 16.69 15.08 4.31
CA ALA A 9 17.60 14.15 3.63
C ALA A 9 18.98 14.08 4.35
N ASN A 10 19.52 15.23 4.75
CA ASN A 10 20.80 15.30 5.48
C ASN A 10 20.79 14.54 6.82
N ILE A 11 19.62 14.41 7.47
CA ILE A 11 19.48 13.65 8.71
C ILE A 11 19.35 12.15 8.43
N ILE A 12 18.65 11.78 7.36
CA ILE A 12 18.32 10.39 7.07
C ILE A 12 19.44 9.62 6.37
N GLU A 13 20.22 10.25 5.49
CA GLU A 13 21.30 9.57 4.74
C GLU A 13 22.36 8.91 5.66
N PRO A 14 22.87 9.57 6.73
CA PRO A 14 23.79 8.91 7.67
C PRO A 14 23.17 7.70 8.39
N VAL A 15 21.84 7.73 8.61
CA VAL A 15 21.11 6.62 9.23
C VAL A 15 21.00 5.45 8.25
N ILE A 16 20.70 5.72 6.97
CA ILE A 16 20.70 4.71 5.91
C ILE A 16 22.08 4.05 5.82
N GLU A 17 23.15 4.83 5.82
CA GLU A 17 24.52 4.31 5.76
C GLU A 17 24.87 3.42 6.97
N LYS A 18 24.49 3.85 8.18
CA LYS A 18 24.65 3.03 9.38
C LYS A 18 23.95 1.67 9.25
N TYR A 19 22.70 1.66 8.78
CA TYR A 19 21.95 0.41 8.63
C TYR A 19 22.44 -0.44 7.45
N ASN A 20 22.96 0.15 6.38
CA ASN A 20 23.63 -0.59 5.32
C ASN A 20 24.86 -1.32 5.83
N ASN A 21 25.67 -0.68 6.68
CA ASN A 21 26.82 -1.32 7.31
C ASN A 21 26.42 -2.48 8.24
N LEU A 22 25.30 -2.37 8.97
CA LEU A 22 24.76 -3.47 9.77
C LEU A 22 24.24 -4.62 8.90
N LYS A 23 23.48 -4.29 7.85
CA LYS A 23 23.01 -5.25 6.84
C LYS A 23 24.19 -6.00 6.19
N ASN A 24 25.30 -5.32 5.87
CA ASN A 24 26.47 -5.97 5.28
C ASN A 24 27.10 -7.03 6.21
N LYS A 25 26.99 -6.84 7.53
CA LYS A 25 27.45 -7.82 8.54
C LYS A 25 26.47 -8.98 8.72
N ASN A 26 25.17 -8.74 8.54
CA ASN A 26 24.14 -9.78 8.59
C ASN A 26 23.09 -9.57 7.47
N PRO A 27 23.40 -10.04 6.23
CA PRO A 27 22.62 -9.70 5.05
C PRO A 27 21.20 -10.27 5.03
N PHE A 28 20.93 -11.29 5.85
CA PHE A 28 19.66 -12.01 5.84
C PHE A 28 18.74 -11.61 7.01
N ASP A 29 19.16 -10.72 7.90
CA ASP A 29 18.30 -10.23 8.98
C ASP A 29 17.21 -9.30 8.43
N PRO A 30 15.93 -9.70 8.46
CA PRO A 30 14.85 -8.90 7.91
C PRO A 30 14.64 -7.57 8.64
N THR A 31 15.17 -7.42 9.85
CA THR A 31 15.06 -6.18 10.64
C THR A 31 15.76 -5.01 9.94
N TYR A 32 16.95 -5.24 9.38
CA TYR A 32 17.69 -4.19 8.68
C TYR A 32 17.02 -3.82 7.37
N HIS A 33 16.51 -4.81 6.64
CA HIS A 33 15.73 -4.56 5.42
C HIS A 33 14.45 -3.78 5.70
N PHE A 34 13.74 -4.12 6.79
CA PHE A 34 12.55 -3.38 7.22
C PHE A 34 12.88 -1.90 7.48
N ILE A 35 13.91 -1.63 8.27
CA ILE A 35 14.29 -0.27 8.63
C ILE A 35 14.72 0.51 7.38
N ILE A 36 15.62 -0.04 6.56
CA ILE A 36 16.11 0.62 5.34
C ILE A 36 14.96 0.90 4.36
N GLY A 37 14.04 -0.06 4.18
CA GLY A 37 12.87 0.11 3.32
C GLY A 37 12.01 1.32 3.73
N PHE A 38 11.78 1.50 5.03
CA PHE A 38 11.07 2.68 5.55
C PHE A 38 11.88 3.98 5.44
N LEU A 39 13.20 3.95 5.66
CA LEU A 39 14.04 5.14 5.47
C LEU A 39 14.01 5.64 4.01
N TYR A 40 14.06 4.73 3.04
CA TYR A 40 13.85 5.07 1.63
C TYR A 40 12.42 5.55 1.37
N PHE A 41 11.42 4.90 1.95
CA PHE A 41 10.03 5.34 1.80
C PHE A 41 9.80 6.79 2.28
N PHE A 42 10.33 7.15 3.46
CA PHE A 42 10.18 8.49 4.04
C PHE A 42 11.00 9.56 3.30
N THR A 43 11.99 9.16 2.51
CA THR A 43 12.74 10.05 1.61
C THR A 43 12.20 10.04 0.17
N GLU A 44 11.00 9.48 -0.03
CA GLU A 44 10.34 9.36 -1.35
C GLU A 44 11.13 8.55 -2.39
N ARG A 45 12.09 7.75 -1.93
CA ARG A 45 12.91 6.81 -2.72
C ARG A 45 12.16 5.49 -2.89
N TYR A 46 11.03 5.56 -3.59
CA TYR A 46 10.05 4.47 -3.65
C TYR A 46 10.57 3.23 -4.37
N GLU A 47 11.32 3.42 -5.46
CA GLU A 47 11.96 2.36 -6.23
C GLU A 47 12.93 1.54 -5.37
N GLU A 48 13.79 2.19 -4.60
CA GLU A 48 14.69 1.50 -3.68
C GLU A 48 13.93 0.79 -2.57
N SER A 49 12.91 1.45 -2.02
CA SER A 49 12.06 0.91 -0.95
C SER A 49 11.38 -0.42 -1.33
N ILE A 50 10.96 -0.58 -2.59
CA ILE A 50 10.31 -1.81 -3.10
C ILE A 50 11.17 -3.05 -2.86
N ALA A 51 12.47 -2.99 -3.18
CA ALA A 51 13.36 -4.14 -3.05
C ALA A 51 13.46 -4.63 -1.58
N TYR A 52 13.53 -3.68 -0.65
CA TYR A 52 13.62 -3.97 0.78
C TYR A 52 12.31 -4.54 1.35
N PHE A 53 11.15 -3.97 0.99
CA PHE A 53 9.87 -4.53 1.43
C PHE A 53 9.60 -5.92 0.84
N GLN A 54 10.00 -6.15 -0.42
CA GLN A 54 9.97 -7.49 -1.02
C GLN A 54 10.91 -8.48 -0.31
N PHE A 55 12.01 -8.02 0.27
CA PHE A 55 12.84 -8.89 1.10
C PHE A 55 12.12 -9.26 2.39
N VAL A 56 11.60 -8.27 3.12
CA VAL A 56 10.93 -8.48 4.42
C VAL A 56 9.73 -9.40 4.29
N ILE A 57 8.91 -9.24 3.24
CA ILE A 57 7.70 -10.06 3.08
C ILE A 57 7.99 -11.57 2.95
N ARG A 58 9.19 -11.94 2.46
CA ARG A 58 9.65 -13.34 2.36
C ARG A 58 9.97 -13.94 3.73
N SER A 59 10.23 -13.12 4.75
CA SER A 59 10.49 -13.57 6.13
C SER A 59 9.22 -13.89 6.92
N ASN A 60 8.03 -13.82 6.28
CA ASN A 60 6.71 -13.99 6.88
C ASN A 60 6.37 -13.04 8.04
N ARG A 61 7.19 -12.01 8.30
CA ARG A 61 6.89 -10.97 9.29
C ARG A 61 6.10 -9.84 8.65
N ASN A 62 5.05 -9.38 9.33
CA ASN A 62 4.29 -8.16 8.97
C ASN A 62 3.84 -8.14 7.50
N LYS A 63 3.44 -9.29 6.93
CA LYS A 63 3.14 -9.41 5.49
C LYS A 63 2.08 -8.42 5.02
N PRO A 64 0.91 -8.25 5.69
CA PRO A 64 -0.09 -7.27 5.27
C PRO A 64 0.44 -5.83 5.26
N LEU A 65 1.31 -5.48 6.22
CA LEU A 65 1.94 -4.16 6.25
C LEU A 65 2.91 -4.01 5.08
N MET A 66 3.72 -5.02 4.76
CA MET A 66 4.62 -4.98 3.60
C MET A 66 3.84 -4.92 2.28
N ARG A 67 2.70 -5.62 2.17
CA ARG A 67 1.78 -5.52 1.04
C ARG A 67 1.23 -4.11 0.89
N LEU A 68 0.76 -3.52 1.98
CA LEU A 68 0.30 -2.13 2.00
C LEU A 68 1.42 -1.19 1.55
N MET A 69 2.62 -1.29 2.12
CA MET A 69 3.72 -0.41 1.74
C MET A 69 4.14 -0.56 0.29
N LEU A 70 4.24 -1.80 -0.21
CA LEU A 70 4.52 -2.06 -1.63
C LEU A 70 3.44 -1.47 -2.53
N SER A 71 2.16 -1.55 -2.15
CA SER A 71 1.08 -0.94 -2.94
C SER A 71 1.27 0.56 -3.09
N ILE A 72 1.67 1.24 -2.01
CA ILE A 72 1.91 2.69 -2.01
C ILE A 72 3.12 3.01 -2.88
N CYS A 73 4.22 2.26 -2.75
CA CYS A 73 5.40 2.47 -3.60
C CYS A 73 5.06 2.29 -5.08
N PHE A 74 4.35 1.21 -5.45
CA PHE A 74 3.93 0.98 -6.84
C PHE A 74 2.98 2.06 -7.36
N GLU A 75 2.06 2.55 -6.54
CA GLU A 75 1.19 3.67 -6.89
C GLU A 75 2.00 4.94 -7.17
N ARG A 76 3.00 5.24 -6.32
CA ARG A 76 3.89 6.40 -6.45
C ARG A 76 4.79 6.33 -7.69
N THR A 77 5.10 5.13 -8.17
CA THR A 77 5.89 4.88 -9.39
C THR A 77 5.02 4.59 -10.62
N MET A 78 3.72 4.89 -10.56
CA MET A 78 2.74 4.74 -11.65
C MET A 78 2.55 3.28 -12.13
N LEU A 79 2.96 2.30 -11.31
CA LEU A 79 2.80 0.87 -11.55
C LEU A 79 1.47 0.38 -10.95
N HIS A 80 0.35 0.89 -11.47
CA HIS A 80 -0.97 0.68 -10.88
C HIS A 80 -1.36 -0.80 -10.79
N ASP A 81 -1.11 -1.64 -11.80
CA ASP A 81 -1.46 -3.07 -11.73
C ASP A 81 -0.75 -3.80 -10.58
N PHE A 82 0.53 -3.48 -10.37
CA PHE A 82 1.30 -4.02 -9.25
C PHE A 82 0.77 -3.50 -7.91
N ALA A 83 0.38 -2.23 -7.84
CA ALA A 83 -0.25 -1.67 -6.65
C ALA A 83 -1.55 -2.42 -6.28
N LEU A 84 -2.43 -2.65 -7.27
CA LEU A 84 -3.67 -3.41 -7.06
C LEU A 84 -3.37 -4.79 -6.50
N LYS A 85 -2.42 -5.47 -7.13
CA LYS A 85 -2.08 -6.85 -6.79
C LYS A 85 -1.60 -6.94 -5.34
N GLN A 86 -0.83 -5.97 -4.87
CA GLN A 86 -0.39 -5.95 -3.48
C GLN A 86 -1.55 -5.68 -2.51
N LEU A 87 -2.50 -4.79 -2.85
CA LEU A 87 -3.69 -4.57 -2.04
C LEU A 87 -4.53 -5.84 -1.91
N GLU A 88 -4.78 -6.54 -3.02
CA GLU A 88 -5.53 -7.79 -3.05
C GLU A 88 -4.86 -8.88 -2.20
N LEU A 89 -3.54 -9.03 -2.33
CA LEU A 89 -2.78 -9.97 -1.51
C LEU A 89 -2.81 -9.59 -0.02
N GLY A 90 -2.66 -8.30 0.31
CA GLY A 90 -2.73 -7.82 1.69
C GLY A 90 -4.10 -8.07 2.34
N LEU A 91 -5.19 -7.91 1.60
CA LEU A 91 -6.55 -8.19 2.08
C LEU A 91 -6.84 -9.68 2.28
N SER A 92 -6.08 -10.55 1.60
CA SER A 92 -6.18 -12.01 1.75
C SER A 92 -5.36 -12.57 2.92
N GLU A 93 -4.52 -11.76 3.54
CA GLU A 93 -3.63 -12.15 4.63
C GLU A 93 -4.17 -11.65 5.98
N ASP A 94 -4.07 -12.47 7.03
CA ASP A 94 -4.42 -12.03 8.39
C ASP A 94 -3.43 -10.98 8.89
N GLY A 95 -3.95 -9.90 9.47
CA GLY A 95 -3.15 -8.74 9.87
C GLY A 95 -3.80 -7.91 10.97
N ILE A 96 -3.06 -6.90 11.42
CA ILE A 96 -3.59 -5.94 12.38
C ILE A 96 -4.77 -5.16 11.77
N PRO A 97 -5.85 -4.90 12.53
CA PRO A 97 -7.04 -4.23 12.02
C PRO A 97 -6.74 -2.90 11.35
N GLU A 98 -5.79 -2.12 11.86
CA GLU A 98 -5.42 -0.81 11.34
C GLU A 98 -4.86 -0.90 9.91
N VAL A 99 -4.03 -1.91 9.64
CA VAL A 99 -3.50 -2.16 8.29
C VAL A 99 -4.61 -2.63 7.36
N LYS A 100 -5.52 -3.50 7.84
CA LYS A 100 -6.66 -3.95 7.05
C LYS A 100 -7.56 -2.78 6.64
N LYS A 101 -7.81 -1.82 7.54
CA LYS A 101 -8.63 -0.64 7.26
C LYS A 101 -8.00 0.22 6.17
N GLU A 102 -6.69 0.46 6.23
CA GLU A 102 -5.98 1.22 5.19
C GLU A 102 -5.94 0.47 3.85
N LEU A 103 -5.73 -0.85 3.86
CA LEU A 103 -5.80 -1.69 2.67
C LEU A 103 -7.18 -1.60 1.99
N LEU A 104 -8.28 -1.70 2.76
CA LEU A 104 -9.64 -1.58 2.27
C LEU A 104 -9.90 -0.21 1.64
N TYR A 105 -9.45 0.87 2.30
CA TYR A 105 -9.63 2.23 1.79
C TYR A 105 -8.92 2.43 0.45
N ARG A 106 -7.63 2.08 0.38
CA ARG A 106 -6.84 2.20 -0.86
C ARG A 106 -7.39 1.34 -1.98
N TYR A 107 -7.76 0.10 -1.67
CA TYR A 107 -8.38 -0.80 -2.64
C TYR A 107 -9.68 -0.21 -3.20
N ALA A 108 -10.54 0.36 -2.35
CA ALA A 108 -11.77 0.99 -2.79
C ALA A 108 -11.53 2.19 -3.71
N VAL A 109 -10.60 3.07 -3.34
CA VAL A 109 -10.20 4.22 -4.18
C VAL A 109 -9.73 3.74 -5.55
N MET A 110 -8.91 2.69 -5.57
CA MET A 110 -8.34 2.17 -6.81
C MET A 110 -9.39 1.50 -7.70
N LYS A 111 -10.27 0.68 -7.12
CA LYS A 111 -11.37 0.05 -7.86
C LYS A 111 -12.34 1.09 -8.42
N LYS A 112 -12.64 2.16 -7.67
CA LYS A 112 -13.42 3.29 -8.18
C LYS A 112 -12.74 3.93 -9.40
N ASN A 113 -11.44 4.19 -9.33
CA ASN A 113 -10.70 4.80 -10.44
C ASN A 113 -10.67 3.90 -11.69
N LEU A 114 -10.73 2.57 -11.50
CA LEU A 114 -10.85 1.57 -12.57
C LEU A 114 -12.30 1.37 -13.06
N GLY A 115 -13.28 2.10 -12.52
CA GLY A 115 -14.70 1.94 -12.83
C GLY A 115 -15.37 0.72 -12.20
N ASP A 116 -14.66 -0.07 -11.39
CA ASP A 116 -15.21 -1.19 -10.64
C ASP A 116 -15.91 -0.67 -9.36
N VAL A 117 -17.07 -0.07 -9.57
CA VAL A 117 -17.90 0.54 -8.53
C VAL A 117 -18.40 -0.50 -7.52
N ILE A 118 -18.63 -1.74 -7.97
CA ILE A 118 -19.13 -2.84 -7.13
C ILE A 118 -18.08 -3.21 -6.09
N SER A 119 -16.84 -3.49 -6.52
CA SER A 119 -15.74 -3.80 -5.60
C SER A 119 -15.42 -2.62 -4.68
N ALA A 120 -15.47 -1.39 -5.20
CA ALA A 120 -15.24 -0.19 -4.40
C ALA A 120 -16.28 -0.04 -3.28
N ARG A 121 -17.57 -0.18 -3.62
CA ARG A 121 -18.68 -0.12 -2.66
C ARG A 121 -18.53 -1.18 -1.58
N LYS A 122 -18.28 -2.43 -1.96
CA LYS A 122 -18.11 -3.55 -1.02
C LYS A 122 -16.99 -3.27 -0.02
N ALA A 123 -15.83 -2.82 -0.49
CA ALA A 123 -14.69 -2.53 0.38
C ALA A 123 -14.95 -1.36 1.34
N LEU A 124 -15.63 -0.30 0.90
CA LEU A 124 -16.02 0.81 1.77
C LEU A 124 -17.04 0.39 2.83
N THR A 125 -18.01 -0.44 2.46
CA THR A 125 -18.97 -1.00 3.41
C THR A 125 -18.29 -1.88 4.45
N GLU A 126 -17.30 -2.70 4.06
CA GLU A 126 -16.51 -3.47 5.02
C GLU A 126 -15.70 -2.56 5.95
N LEU A 127 -15.03 -1.54 5.40
CA LEU A 127 -14.26 -0.56 6.18
C LEU A 127 -15.11 0.15 7.25
N LEU A 128 -16.32 0.60 6.88
CA LEU A 128 -17.22 1.32 7.79
C LEU A 128 -17.81 0.43 8.90
N LYS A 129 -17.78 -0.91 8.75
CA LYS A 129 -18.09 -1.84 9.85
C LYS A 129 -16.98 -1.88 10.90
N MET A 130 -15.76 -1.47 10.54
CA MET A 130 -14.58 -1.52 11.40
C MET A 130 -14.31 -0.20 12.14
N GLY A 131 -15.17 0.81 11.99
CA GLY A 131 -15.08 2.10 12.67
C GLY A 131 -15.59 3.25 11.82
N ASP A 132 -15.51 4.46 12.36
CA ASP A 132 -15.88 5.68 11.63
C ASP A 132 -14.72 6.16 10.74
N TYR A 133 -15.01 6.28 9.44
CA TYR A 133 -14.08 6.72 8.41
C TYR A 133 -14.79 7.77 7.55
N LYS A 134 -14.65 9.04 7.93
CA LYS A 134 -15.33 10.17 7.26
C LYS A 134 -15.08 10.18 5.75
N ASP A 135 -13.84 9.97 5.32
CA ASP A 135 -13.47 9.95 3.90
C ASP A 135 -14.07 8.74 3.18
N ALA A 136 -14.14 7.58 3.83
CA ALA A 136 -14.76 6.39 3.27
C ALA A 136 -16.28 6.57 3.10
N LYS A 137 -16.95 7.20 4.08
CA LYS A 137 -18.38 7.54 4.00
C LYS A 137 -18.66 8.49 2.85
N LEU A 138 -17.89 9.58 2.76
CA LEU A 138 -18.02 10.54 1.66
C LEU A 138 -17.78 9.85 0.30
N LEU A 139 -16.74 9.03 0.19
CA LEU A 139 -16.44 8.32 -1.04
C LEU A 139 -17.61 7.39 -1.44
N LEU A 140 -18.19 6.66 -0.48
CA LEU A 140 -19.32 5.76 -0.71
C LEU A 140 -20.57 6.49 -1.21
N GLU A 141 -20.85 7.68 -0.70
CA GLU A 141 -21.97 8.54 -1.11
C GLU A 141 -21.80 9.05 -2.55
N THR A 142 -20.56 9.22 -3.02
CA THR A 142 -20.29 9.64 -4.41
C THR A 142 -20.38 8.52 -5.45
N LEU A 143 -20.43 7.25 -5.02
CA LEU A 143 -20.49 6.11 -5.95
C LEU A 143 -21.91 5.95 -6.54
N PRO A 144 -22.05 5.70 -7.86
CA PRO A 144 -23.34 5.39 -8.48
C PRO A 144 -24.07 4.23 -7.78
N SER A 145 -25.38 4.34 -7.59
CA SER A 145 -26.21 3.27 -7.01
C SER A 145 -26.19 2.03 -7.91
N GLU A 146 -26.30 0.83 -7.29
CA GLU A 146 -26.19 -0.46 -7.99
C GLU A 146 -27.14 -0.58 -9.20
N GLY A 147 -28.36 -0.02 -9.11
CA GLY A 147 -29.33 -0.02 -10.20
C GLY A 147 -28.99 0.87 -11.42
N LYS A 148 -27.86 1.58 -11.40
CA LYS A 148 -27.34 2.39 -12.52
C LYS A 148 -26.02 1.84 -13.10
N ILE A 149 -25.54 0.72 -12.58
CA ILE A 149 -24.31 0.07 -13.08
C ILE A 149 -24.72 -0.84 -14.23
N ILE A 150 -24.43 -0.41 -15.47
CA ILE A 150 -24.50 -1.30 -16.63
C ILE A 150 -23.23 -2.16 -16.59
N ASP A 151 -23.38 -3.43 -16.26
CA ASP A 151 -22.28 -4.39 -16.33
C ASP A 151 -22.02 -4.76 -17.79
N ILE A 152 -20.98 -4.16 -18.39
CA ILE A 152 -20.60 -4.39 -19.79
C ILE A 152 -19.65 -5.62 -19.89
N ARG A 153 -19.28 -6.28 -18.77
CA ARG A 153 -18.34 -7.40 -18.79
C ARG A 153 -19.00 -8.78 -18.96
N GLY A 154 -20.31 -8.81 -19.24
CA GLY A 154 -21.10 -10.03 -19.35
C GLY A 154 -21.27 -10.63 -20.76
N ASP A 155 -20.76 -9.99 -21.82
CA ASP A 155 -21.03 -10.39 -23.22
C ASP A 155 -19.76 -10.77 -24.02
N GLU A 156 -18.91 -11.62 -23.44
CA GLU A 156 -18.00 -12.46 -24.24
C GLU A 156 -18.36 -13.93 -23.98
N ARG A 157 -19.25 -14.45 -24.85
CA ARG A 157 -19.52 -15.89 -25.01
C ARG A 157 -18.45 -16.54 -25.89
#